data_AF-B0TM76-F1
#
_entry.id   AF-B0TM76-F1
#
_cell.length_a   1.000
_cell.length_b   1.000
_cell.length_c   1.000
_cell.angle_alpha   90.00
_cell.angle_beta   90.00
_cell.angle_gamma   90.00
#
_symmetry.space_group_name_H-M   'P 1'
#
loop_
_entity.id
_entity.type
_entity.pdbx_description
1 polymer ?
#
loop_
_entity_poly.entity_id
_entity_poly.type
_entity_poly.pdbx_seq_one_letter_code
_entity_poly.pdbx_strand_id
1 'polypeptide(L)'
;MKVSLLVVIFLSIVFVSACNSRSQEIDQQSIITDSHSDLPRKHLLCSSTPPILDTTKLKANLKERGLITEQMTEAEAEQIVVEYIRKRQKAFQDCKKGSQ
;
A
#
# COMPACT_ATOMS: atom_id res chain seq x y z
N MET A 1 12.48 -49.28 -12.82
CA MET A 1 12.68 -47.85 -12.53
C MET A 1 12.08 -46.98 -13.64
N LYS A 2 10.75 -46.84 -13.72
CA LYS A 2 10.07 -46.02 -14.76
C LYS A 2 8.75 -45.39 -14.28
N VAL A 3 8.54 -45.29 -12.96
CA VAL A 3 7.30 -44.74 -12.36
C VAL A 3 7.55 -43.44 -11.59
N SER A 4 8.79 -42.93 -11.57
CA SER A 4 9.15 -41.66 -10.89
C SER A 4 9.17 -40.42 -11.79
N LEU A 5 9.11 -40.55 -13.12
CA LEU A 5 9.18 -39.37 -14.01
C LEU A 5 7.81 -38.73 -14.26
N LEU A 6 6.74 -39.52 -14.29
CA LEU A 6 5.39 -39.02 -14.61
C LEU A 6 4.71 -38.30 -13.43
N VAL A 7 5.07 -38.65 -12.18
CA VAL A 7 4.46 -38.05 -10.98
C VAL A 7 4.98 -36.63 -10.71
N VAL A 8 6.24 -36.36 -11.08
CA VAL A 8 6.87 -35.03 -10.86
C VAL A 8 6.35 -33.99 -11.86
N ILE A 9 6.01 -34.41 -13.09
CA ILE A 9 5.51 -33.51 -14.14
C ILE A 9 4.05 -33.06 -13.87
N PHE A 10 3.24 -33.89 -13.22
CA PHE A 10 1.84 -33.56 -12.91
C PHE A 10 1.66 -32.54 -11.77
N LEU A 11 2.65 -32.41 -10.87
CA LEU A 11 2.56 -31.50 -9.71
C LEU A 11 2.90 -30.03 -10.04
N SER A 12 3.44 -29.73 -11.23
CA SER A 12 3.89 -28.37 -11.59
C SER A 12 2.84 -27.53 -12.34
N ILE A 13 1.68 -28.07 -12.69
CA ILE A 13 0.71 -27.40 -13.60
C ILE A 13 -0.41 -26.66 -12.84
N VAL A 14 -0.51 -26.76 -11.52
CA VAL A 14 -1.72 -26.30 -10.78
C VAL A 14 -1.68 -24.85 -10.27
N PHE A 15 -0.60 -24.08 -10.46
CA PHE A 15 -0.50 -22.73 -9.84
C PHE A 15 -0.27 -21.54 -10.79
N VAL A 16 -0.60 -21.65 -12.07
CA VAL A 16 -0.56 -20.48 -12.98
C VAL A 16 -1.90 -20.30 -13.66
N SER A 17 -2.82 -19.55 -13.02
CA SER A 17 -3.84 -18.71 -13.69
C SER A 17 -4.77 -17.99 -12.69
N ALA A 18 -4.56 -16.68 -12.52
CA ALA A 18 -5.56 -15.61 -12.24
C ALA A 18 -4.78 -14.37 -11.78
N CYS A 19 -4.72 -13.21 -12.45
CA CYS A 19 -5.64 -12.58 -13.38
C CYS A 19 -4.85 -11.74 -14.40
N ASN A 20 -5.21 -11.84 -15.67
CA ASN A 20 -4.88 -10.83 -16.67
C ASN A 20 -6.18 -10.52 -17.44
N SER A 21 -7.00 -9.63 -16.89
CA SER A 21 -8.23 -9.19 -17.55
C SER A 21 -7.94 -7.91 -18.32
N ARG A 22 -7.64 -8.08 -19.61
CA ARG A 22 -7.80 -7.04 -20.62
C ARG A 22 -8.76 -7.56 -21.69
N SER A 23 -9.96 -6.99 -21.75
CA SER A 23 -10.81 -6.95 -22.95
C SER A 23 -11.80 -5.79 -22.85
N GLN A 24 -11.59 -4.80 -23.72
CA GLN A 24 -12.66 -4.09 -24.47
C GLN A 24 -13.56 -5.15 -25.14
N GLU A 25 -14.86 -4.99 -25.41
CA GLU A 25 -15.70 -3.81 -25.65
C GLU A 25 -17.19 -4.25 -25.73
N ILE A 26 -18.12 -3.29 -25.57
CA ILE A 26 -19.49 -3.22 -26.14
C ILE A 26 -20.69 -3.85 -25.37
N ASP A 27 -21.45 -2.91 -24.82
CA ASP A 27 -22.91 -2.73 -24.71
C ASP A 27 -23.87 -3.67 -23.94
N GLN A 28 -24.69 -2.95 -23.15
CA GLN A 28 -26.11 -3.18 -22.83
C GLN A 28 -26.49 -4.07 -21.62
N GLN A 29 -26.52 -3.40 -20.46
CA GLN A 29 -27.70 -3.26 -19.59
C GLN A 29 -28.34 -4.52 -18.99
N SER A 30 -28.05 -4.79 -17.71
CA SER A 30 -29.09 -4.93 -16.68
C SER A 30 -28.49 -5.04 -15.27
N ILE A 31 -28.82 -4.05 -14.44
CA ILE A 31 -29.15 -4.11 -13.01
C ILE A 31 -28.62 -5.33 -12.24
N ILE A 32 -27.55 -5.16 -11.44
CA ILE A 32 -27.56 -5.36 -9.97
C ILE A 32 -26.58 -4.37 -9.35
N THR A 33 -27.13 -3.58 -8.44
CA THR A 33 -26.56 -2.56 -7.58
C THR A 33 -25.34 -3.05 -6.79
N ASP A 34 -24.21 -2.38 -6.96
CA ASP A 34 -23.34 -2.08 -5.81
C ASP A 34 -23.13 -0.57 -5.81
N SER A 35 -23.77 0.10 -4.85
CA SER A 35 -23.72 1.55 -4.68
C SER A 35 -22.31 1.94 -4.24
N HIS A 36 -21.41 2.02 -5.22
CA HIS A 36 -20.23 2.86 -5.12
C HIS A 36 -20.74 4.29 -5.00
N SER A 37 -20.90 4.74 -3.76
CA SER A 37 -21.37 6.08 -3.44
C SER A 37 -20.48 7.09 -4.17
N ASP A 38 -21.06 7.74 -5.19
CA ASP A 38 -20.63 9.02 -5.75
C ASP A 38 -20.70 10.11 -4.66
N LEU A 39 -19.95 9.92 -3.58
CA LEU A 39 -19.58 11.02 -2.73
C LEU A 39 -18.61 11.85 -3.56
N PRO A 40 -18.89 13.14 -3.82
CA PRO A 40 -17.94 13.99 -4.51
C PRO A 40 -16.62 13.85 -3.76
N ARG A 41 -15.54 13.46 -4.47
CA ARG A 41 -14.19 13.36 -3.91
C ARG A 41 -13.96 14.67 -3.17
N LYS A 42 -14.08 14.64 -1.83
CA LYS A 42 -13.87 15.81 -1.00
C LYS A 42 -12.52 16.31 -1.42
N HIS A 43 -12.47 17.51 -2.00
CA HIS A 43 -11.24 18.14 -2.39
C HIS A 43 -10.37 18.12 -1.13
N LEU A 44 -9.36 17.25 -1.10
CA LEU A 44 -8.50 17.09 0.06
C LEU A 44 -7.74 18.39 0.18
N LEU A 45 -8.25 19.28 1.05
CA LEU A 45 -7.62 20.57 1.32
C LEU A 45 -6.35 20.27 2.10
N CYS A 46 -5.23 20.17 1.38
CA CYS A 46 -3.92 20.07 1.98
C CYS A 46 -3.71 21.30 2.85
N SER A 47 -3.38 21.11 4.13
CA SER A 47 -2.98 22.22 5.00
C SER A 47 -1.84 23.01 4.35
N SER A 48 -1.89 24.34 4.46
CA SER A 48 -0.83 25.21 3.94
C SER A 48 0.48 25.05 4.70
N THR A 49 0.43 24.62 5.97
CA THR A 49 1.59 24.40 6.84
C THR A 49 1.69 22.95 7.30
N PRO A 50 2.89 22.34 7.26
CA PRO A 50 3.10 21.01 7.83
C PRO A 50 3.04 21.08 9.37
N PRO A 51 2.62 20.00 10.04
CA PRO A 51 2.65 19.94 11.50
C PRO A 51 4.06 20.11 12.08
N ILE A 52 4.15 20.67 13.28
CA ILE A 52 5.42 20.76 14.04
C ILE A 52 5.93 19.33 14.33
N LEU A 53 7.20 19.08 14.05
CA LEU A 53 7.82 17.78 14.21
C LEU A 53 8.39 17.60 15.63
N ASP A 54 7.84 16.63 16.36
CA ASP A 54 8.39 16.13 17.63
C ASP A 54 8.88 14.69 17.40
N THR A 55 10.20 14.53 17.28
CA THR A 55 10.82 13.23 16.95
C THR A 55 10.72 12.23 18.11
N THR A 56 10.67 12.69 19.36
CA THR A 56 10.53 11.84 20.54
C THR A 56 9.14 11.22 20.59
N LYS A 57 8.09 12.04 20.46
CA LYS A 57 6.71 11.54 20.38
C LYS A 57 6.49 10.67 19.14
N LEU A 58 7.09 11.06 18.01
CA LEU A 58 7.03 10.25 16.80
C LEU A 58 7.63 8.87 17.02
N LYS A 59 8.84 8.79 17.59
CA LYS A 59 9.49 7.50 17.88
C LYS A 59 8.65 6.63 18.82
N ALA A 60 8.08 7.21 19.88
CA ALA A 60 7.19 6.48 20.79
C ALA A 60 5.96 5.93 20.07
N ASN A 61 5.32 6.73 19.20
CA ASN A 61 4.15 6.30 18.46
C ASN A 61 4.48 5.24 17.39
N LEU A 62 5.68 5.31 16.78
CA LEU A 62 6.15 4.25 15.88
C LEU A 62 6.42 2.93 16.63
N LYS A 63 6.85 2.98 17.90
CA LYS A 63 6.95 1.79 18.77
C LYS A 63 5.57 1.21 19.10
N GLU A 64 4.63 2.05 19.52
CA GLU A 64 3.25 1.65 19.83
C GLU A 64 2.57 0.95 18.63
N ARG A 65 2.90 1.40 17.41
CA ARG A 65 2.40 0.81 16.16
C ARG A 65 3.17 -0.44 15.70
N GLY A 66 4.18 -0.89 16.44
CA GLY A 66 5.02 -2.03 16.11
C GLY A 66 5.96 -1.81 14.92
N LEU A 67 6.12 -0.55 14.46
CA LEU A 67 7.03 -0.21 13.35
C LEU A 67 8.49 -0.11 13.82
N ILE A 68 8.71 0.22 15.10
CA ILE A 68 10.00 0.11 15.77
C ILE A 68 9.82 -0.92 16.87
N THR A 69 10.63 -1.98 16.87
CA THR A 69 10.56 -3.05 17.88
C THR A 69 11.72 -2.99 18.86
N GLU A 70 11.61 -3.69 19.99
CA GLU A 70 12.67 -3.71 21.02
C GLU A 70 13.93 -4.44 20.58
N GLN A 71 13.85 -5.28 19.54
CA GLN A 71 14.99 -6.02 19.00
C GLN A 71 15.86 -5.15 18.08
N MET A 72 15.35 -4.00 17.64
CA MET A 72 16.09 -3.07 16.80
C MET A 72 17.13 -2.30 17.62
N THR A 73 18.29 -2.09 17.02
CA THR A 73 19.29 -1.17 17.54
C THR A 73 18.79 0.27 17.47
N GLU A 74 19.41 1.16 18.25
CA GLU A 74 19.07 2.57 18.25
C GLU A 74 19.21 3.20 16.86
N ALA A 75 20.27 2.84 16.12
CA ALA A 75 20.51 3.34 14.76
C ALA A 75 19.43 2.88 13.77
N GLU A 76 18.97 1.64 13.86
CA GLU A 76 17.87 1.15 13.02
C GLU A 76 16.55 1.87 13.33
N ALA A 77 16.26 2.07 14.62
CA ALA A 77 15.09 2.82 15.04
C ALA A 77 15.12 4.27 14.52
N GLU A 78 16.28 4.93 14.56
CA GLU A 78 16.48 6.28 13.99
C GLU A 78 16.27 6.31 12.48
N GLN A 79 16.79 5.32 11.74
CA GLN A 79 16.56 5.21 10.30
C GLN A 79 15.07 5.10 9.95
N ILE A 80 14.31 4.33 10.73
CA ILE A 80 12.85 4.22 10.54
C ILE A 80 12.15 5.56 10.80
N VAL A 81 12.55 6.31 11.83
CA VAL A 81 12.02 7.65 12.11
C VAL A 81 12.28 8.59 10.93
N VAL A 82 13.52 8.62 10.42
CA VAL A 82 13.91 9.45 9.28
C VAL A 82 13.10 9.10 8.03
N GLU A 83 12.99 7.82 7.72
CA GLU A 83 12.26 7.35 6.54
C GLU A 83 10.76 7.67 6.64
N TYR A 84 10.18 7.56 7.84
CA TYR A 84 8.79 7.93 8.08
C TYR A 84 8.54 9.43 7.84
N ILE A 85 9.42 10.29 8.35
CA ILE A 85 9.37 11.74 8.12
C ILE A 85 9.44 12.04 6.63
N ARG A 86 10.40 11.43 5.93
CA ARG A 86 10.59 11.62 4.49
C ARG A 86 9.34 11.24 3.69
N LYS A 87 8.73 10.09 3.98
CA LYS A 87 7.47 9.65 3.34
C LYS A 87 6.34 10.65 3.58
N ARG A 88 6.19 11.14 4.81
CA ARG A 88 5.15 12.12 5.16
C ARG A 88 5.37 13.48 4.48
N GLN A 89 6.62 13.95 4.43
CA GLN A 89 6.97 15.20 3.74
C GLN A 89 6.72 15.09 2.23
N LYS A 90 7.09 13.97 1.61
CA LYS A 90 6.79 13.71 0.21
C LYS A 90 5.28 13.75 -0.05
N ALA A 91 4.50 13.02 0.74
CA ALA A 91 3.03 13.04 0.62
C ALA A 91 2.44 14.46 0.76
N PHE A 92 2.98 15.27 1.68
CA PHE A 92 2.57 16.66 1.82
C PHE A 92 2.92 17.52 0.59
N GLN A 93 4.10 17.34 0.01
CA GLN A 93 4.50 18.02 -1.24
C GLN A 93 3.62 17.60 -2.42
N ASP A 94 3.34 16.30 -2.56
CA ASP A 94 2.50 15.76 -3.63
C ASP A 94 1.05 16.24 -3.51
N CYS A 95 0.55 16.38 -2.28
CA CYS A 95 -0.74 17.00 -1.98
C CYS A 95 -0.76 18.48 -2.41
N LYS A 96 0.26 19.26 -2.02
CA LYS A 96 0.36 20.70 -2.37
C LYS A 96 0.47 20.95 -3.87
N LYS A 97 1.12 20.05 -4.61
CA LYS A 97 1.22 20.12 -6.07
C LYS A 97 -0.11 19.80 -6.77
N GLY A 98 -1.14 19.41 -6.01
CA GLY A 98 -2.43 19.02 -6.56
C GLY A 98 -2.32 17.77 -7.41
N SER A 99 -1.55 16.76 -6.97
CA SER A 99 -1.35 15.53 -7.74
C SER A 99 -2.68 14.98 -8.28
N GLN A 100 -2.79 15.03 -9.61
CA GLN A 100 -3.85 14.48 -10.46
C GLN A 100 -3.79 12.95 -10.46
#